data_AF-A0A8T3AY03-F1
#
_entry.id   AF-A0A8T3AY03-F1
#
_cell.length_a   1.000
_cell.length_b   1.000
_cell.length_c   1.000
_cell.angle_alpha   90.00
_cell.angle_beta   90.00
_cell.angle_gamma   90.00
#
_symmetry.space_group_name_H-M   'P 1'
#
loop_
_entity.id
_entity.type
_entity.pdbx_description
1 polymer ?
#
loop_
_entity_poly.entity_id
_entity_poly.type
_entity_poly.pdbx_seq_one_letter_code
_entity_poly.pdbx_strand_id
1 'polypeptide(L)'
;MEREGREMVARKQGSGGAAVSPCAACKLLRRRCVQDCIFAPYFPADEPQKFATVHKVFGASNVSKLLQDLSMVQRSDAVSSLVYEANARVRDPVYGCVASISSLQRQINLLHAQLALAQAEIVHLHLQNAALFACTSTVAMAPLCSDATASANTSQSVIDSGNINEKTIFSIDMLLDHANIGLPMWSC
;
A
#
# COMPACT_ATOMS: atom_id res chain seq x y z
N MET A 1 -17.14 22.31 46.18
CA MET A 1 -16.65 23.03 45.00
C MET A 1 -16.96 22.17 43.79
N GLU A 2 -18.22 22.25 43.38
CA GLU A 2 -18.74 21.72 42.13
C GLU A 2 -18.23 22.61 40.98
N ARG A 3 -17.81 22.02 39.87
CA ARG A 3 -18.04 22.58 38.53
C ARG A 3 -18.19 21.43 37.54
N GLU A 4 -19.41 21.31 37.06
CA GLU A 4 -19.89 20.45 35.98
C GLU A 4 -19.28 20.85 34.64
N GLY A 5 -18.90 19.86 33.83
CA GLY A 5 -18.53 20.00 32.42
C GLY A 5 -19.66 19.50 31.53
N ARG A 6 -20.28 20.43 30.82
CA ARG A 6 -21.50 20.30 30.02
C ARG A 6 -21.28 19.56 28.67
N GLU A 7 -21.95 18.43 28.52
CA GLU A 7 -22.75 17.94 27.37
C GLU A 7 -22.36 18.32 25.92
N MET A 8 -22.17 17.29 25.06
CA MET A 8 -22.58 17.33 23.66
C MET A 8 -23.31 16.04 23.28
N VAL A 9 -24.61 15.99 23.59
CA VAL A 9 -25.54 15.02 23.02
C VAL A 9 -25.88 15.47 21.59
N ALA A 10 -25.46 14.69 20.61
CA ALA A 10 -25.83 14.88 19.21
C ALA A 10 -27.35 14.69 19.03
N ARG A 11 -28.10 15.80 19.01
CA ARG A 11 -29.49 15.85 18.55
C ARG A 11 -29.52 15.61 17.04
N LYS A 12 -29.92 14.42 16.59
CA LYS A 12 -30.38 14.23 15.20
C LYS A 12 -31.89 14.49 15.16
N GLN A 13 -32.23 15.66 14.64
CA GLN A 13 -33.58 16.20 14.55
C GLN A 13 -34.46 15.35 13.63
N GLY A 14 -35.62 14.94 14.14
CA GLY A 14 -36.81 14.81 13.31
C GLY A 14 -37.37 16.22 13.06
N SER A 15 -37.62 16.57 11.80
CA SER A 15 -38.23 17.85 11.43
C SER A 15 -39.13 17.65 10.22
N GLY A 16 -40.43 17.92 10.41
CA GLY A 16 -41.42 17.96 9.36
C GLY A 16 -41.34 19.25 8.55
N GLY A 17 -41.75 19.17 7.28
CA GLY A 17 -42.28 20.31 6.54
C GLY A 17 -41.29 21.28 5.87
N ALA A 18 -39.99 21.01 5.85
CA ALA A 18 -39.10 21.64 4.87
C ALA A 18 -39.21 20.87 3.56
N ALA A 19 -39.25 21.54 2.40
CA ALA A 19 -39.19 20.88 1.10
C ALA A 19 -37.91 20.04 1.04
N VAL A 20 -38.03 18.74 1.35
CA VAL A 20 -36.89 17.82 1.41
C VAL A 20 -36.33 17.75 0.00
N SER A 21 -35.17 18.36 -0.20
CA SER A 21 -34.49 18.30 -1.48
C SER A 21 -34.26 16.82 -1.83
N PRO A 22 -34.54 16.41 -3.08
CA PRO A 22 -34.31 15.03 -3.46
C PRO A 22 -32.83 14.70 -3.30
N CYS A 23 -32.52 13.50 -2.80
CA CYS A 23 -31.14 13.02 -2.71
C CYS A 23 -30.48 13.01 -4.11
N ALA A 24 -29.14 12.98 -4.16
CA ALA A 24 -28.40 13.04 -5.43
C ALA A 24 -28.85 11.95 -6.42
N ALA A 25 -29.17 10.76 -5.92
CA ALA A 25 -29.68 9.66 -6.74
C ALA A 25 -31.03 9.96 -7.39
N CYS A 26 -32.01 10.37 -6.59
CA CYS A 26 -33.35 10.67 -7.07
C CYS A 26 -33.35 11.89 -8.01
N LYS A 27 -32.51 12.89 -7.71
CA LYS A 27 -32.30 14.05 -8.58
C LYS A 27 -31.74 13.64 -9.95
N LEU A 28 -30.69 12.82 -9.99
CA LEU A 28 -30.08 12.35 -11.24
C LEU A 28 -31.03 11.45 -12.05
N LEU A 29 -31.75 10.55 -11.37
CA LEU A 29 -32.70 9.61 -11.98
C LEU A 29 -34.05 10.25 -12.34
N ARG A 30 -34.24 11.54 -12.05
CA ARG A 30 -35.48 12.29 -12.31
C ARG A 30 -36.73 11.63 -11.73
N ARG A 31 -36.63 11.07 -10.52
CA ARG A 31 -37.75 10.42 -9.81
C ARG A 31 -38.00 11.06 -8.44
N ARG A 32 -39.19 10.83 -7.87
CA ARG A 32 -39.55 11.34 -6.54
C ARG A 32 -38.70 10.65 -5.46
N CYS A 33 -38.15 11.45 -4.55
CA CYS A 33 -37.48 10.94 -3.35
C CYS A 33 -38.52 10.73 -2.24
N VAL A 34 -38.69 9.48 -1.80
CA VAL A 34 -39.61 9.11 -0.70
C VAL A 34 -38.87 9.08 0.64
N GLN A 35 -39.60 9.05 1.76
CA GLN A 35 -39.01 9.06 3.11
C GLN A 35 -38.07 7.87 3.35
N ASP A 36 -38.42 6.68 2.86
CA ASP A 36 -37.61 5.46 3.00
C ASP A 36 -36.72 5.20 1.78
N CYS A 37 -36.20 6.26 1.16
CA CYS A 37 -35.31 6.12 0.00
C CYS A 37 -33.98 5.47 0.42
N ILE A 38 -33.69 4.28 -0.10
CA ILE A 38 -32.46 3.54 0.20
C ILE A 38 -31.17 4.30 -0.14
N PHE A 39 -31.23 5.27 -1.05
CA PHE A 39 -30.06 6.05 -1.48
C PHE A 39 -29.86 7.31 -0.64
N ALA A 40 -30.92 7.84 -0.02
CA ALA A 40 -30.87 9.14 0.65
C ALA A 40 -29.84 9.23 1.79
N PRO A 41 -29.65 8.20 2.64
CA PRO A 41 -28.64 8.26 3.70
C PRO A 41 -27.19 8.31 3.19
N TYR A 42 -26.92 7.84 1.97
CA TYR A 42 -25.56 7.62 1.47
C TYR A 42 -25.15 8.58 0.33
N PHE A 43 -26.15 9.14 -0.36
CA PHE A 43 -25.95 10.06 -1.50
C PHE A 43 -26.70 11.38 -1.26
N PRO A 44 -26.19 12.24 -0.35
CA PRO A 44 -26.81 13.53 -0.06
C PRO A 44 -26.83 14.45 -1.29
N ALA A 45 -27.70 15.45 -1.28
CA ALA A 45 -27.86 16.37 -2.41
C ALA A 45 -26.61 17.23 -2.70
N ASP A 46 -25.75 17.42 -1.69
CA ASP A 46 -24.53 18.23 -1.76
C ASP A 46 -23.41 17.55 -2.56
N GLU A 47 -23.47 16.22 -2.73
CA GLU A 47 -22.45 15.42 -3.43
C GLU A 47 -23.01 14.73 -4.68
N PRO A 48 -23.52 15.48 -5.69
CA PRO A 48 -24.18 14.87 -6.86
C PRO A 48 -23.22 14.01 -7.71
N GLN A 49 -21.93 14.37 -7.74
CA GLN A 49 -20.92 13.65 -8.52
C GLN A 49 -20.68 12.24 -7.99
N LYS A 50 -20.79 12.04 -6.67
CA LYS A 50 -20.59 10.74 -6.01
C LYS A 50 -21.55 9.69 -6.57
N PHE A 51 -22.84 10.03 -6.66
CA PHE A 51 -23.83 9.14 -7.26
C PHE A 51 -23.66 9.05 -8.79
N ALA A 52 -23.33 10.15 -9.47
CA ALA A 52 -23.14 10.12 -10.92
C ALA A 52 -22.05 9.14 -11.36
N THR A 53 -20.90 9.12 -10.67
CA THR A 53 -19.81 8.19 -10.95
C THR A 53 -20.21 6.75 -10.67
N VAL A 54 -20.82 6.49 -9.50
CA VAL A 54 -21.31 5.15 -9.15
C VAL A 54 -22.38 4.65 -10.14
N HIS A 55 -23.30 5.52 -10.54
CA HIS A 55 -24.33 5.22 -11.53
C HIS A 55 -23.74 4.88 -12.90
N LYS A 56 -22.70 5.62 -13.32
CA LYS A 56 -22.03 5.38 -14.60
C LYS A 56 -21.33 4.02 -14.65
N VAL A 57 -20.71 3.58 -13.55
CA VAL A 57 -19.90 2.34 -13.52
C VAL A 57 -20.74 1.12 -13.17
N PHE A 58 -21.58 1.21 -12.15
CA PHE A 58 -22.33 0.06 -11.63
C PHE A 58 -23.80 0.07 -12.04
N GLY A 59 -24.39 1.25 -12.29
CA GLY A 59 -25.82 1.40 -12.54
C GLY A 59 -26.67 1.41 -11.25
N ALA A 60 -27.74 2.22 -11.26
CA ALA A 60 -28.58 2.41 -10.07
C ALA A 60 -29.23 1.11 -9.58
N SER A 61 -29.67 0.26 -10.52
CA SER A 61 -30.37 -1.00 -10.19
C SER A 61 -29.45 -2.00 -9.49
N ASN A 62 -28.19 -2.11 -9.92
CA ASN A 62 -27.23 -3.02 -9.31
C ASN A 62 -26.85 -2.56 -7.90
N VAL A 63 -26.61 -1.25 -7.74
CA VAL A 63 -26.35 -0.66 -6.42
C VAL A 63 -27.55 -0.83 -5.50
N SER A 64 -28.78 -0.64 -6.01
CA SER A 64 -30.01 -0.87 -5.23
C SER A 64 -30.09 -2.31 -4.71
N LYS A 65 -29.85 -3.30 -5.58
CA LYS A 65 -29.89 -4.71 -5.21
C LYS A 65 -28.81 -5.04 -4.18
N LEU A 66 -27.57 -4.63 -4.44
CA LEU A 66 -26.44 -4.84 -3.53
C LEU A 66 -26.71 -4.25 -2.14
N LEU A 67 -27.24 -3.03 -2.05
CA LEU A 67 -27.55 -2.43 -0.76
C LEU A 67 -28.69 -3.18 -0.06
N GLN A 68 -29.70 -3.67 -0.78
CA GLN A 68 -30.78 -4.46 -0.19
C GLN A 68 -30.29 -5.78 0.41
N ASP A 69 -29.31 -6.43 -0.23
CA ASP A 69 -28.72 -7.68 0.22
C ASP A 69 -27.80 -7.51 1.45
N LEU A 70 -27.35 -6.28 1.73
CA LEU A 70 -26.49 -5.95 2.86
C LEU A 70 -27.27 -5.51 4.10
N SER A 71 -26.73 -5.86 5.27
CA SER A 71 -27.18 -5.33 6.56
C SER A 71 -26.97 -3.80 6.62
N MET A 72 -27.84 -3.10 7.35
CA MET A 72 -27.82 -1.63 7.43
C MET A 72 -26.47 -1.07 7.89
N VAL A 73 -25.78 -1.79 8.77
CA VAL A 73 -24.47 -1.41 9.33
C VAL A 73 -23.39 -1.36 8.23
N GLN A 74 -23.41 -2.31 7.29
CA GLN A 74 -22.38 -2.46 6.26
C GLN A 74 -22.62 -1.56 5.04
N ARG A 75 -23.85 -1.04 4.86
CA ARG A 75 -24.20 -0.25 3.66
C ARG A 75 -23.35 1.02 3.51
N SER A 76 -22.99 1.68 4.61
CA SER A 76 -22.15 2.88 4.56
C SER A 76 -20.75 2.58 3.99
N ASP A 77 -20.14 1.50 4.46
CA ASP A 77 -18.81 1.07 4.01
C ASP A 77 -18.88 0.56 2.57
N ALA A 78 -19.91 -0.22 2.23
CA ALA A 78 -20.14 -0.68 0.87
C ALA A 78 -20.29 0.48 -0.12
N VAL A 79 -21.06 1.53 0.21
CA VAL A 79 -21.15 2.72 -0.64
C VAL A 79 -19.80 3.42 -0.77
N SER A 80 -19.02 3.50 0.30
CA SER A 80 -17.68 4.10 0.26
C SER A 80 -16.74 3.33 -0.68
N SER A 81 -16.76 2.00 -0.63
CA SER A 81 -16.01 1.15 -1.56
C SER A 81 -16.48 1.31 -3.01
N LEU A 82 -17.80 1.30 -3.26
CA LEU A 82 -18.36 1.53 -4.60
C LEU A 82 -17.93 2.88 -5.17
N VAL A 83 -17.94 3.94 -4.36
CA VAL A 83 -17.51 5.28 -4.79
C VAL A 83 -16.03 5.28 -5.15
N TYR A 84 -15.18 4.66 -4.33
CA TYR A 84 -13.75 4.53 -4.61
C TYR A 84 -13.51 3.78 -5.93
N GLU A 85 -14.13 2.61 -6.09
CA GLU A 85 -13.97 1.76 -7.29
C GLU A 85 -14.50 2.44 -8.55
N ALA A 86 -15.67 3.10 -8.46
CA ALA A 86 -16.24 3.84 -9.59
C ALA A 86 -15.31 4.99 -10.00
N ASN A 87 -14.77 5.75 -9.04
CA ASN A 87 -13.83 6.83 -9.33
C ASN A 87 -12.54 6.30 -9.96
N ALA A 88 -12.01 5.19 -9.47
CA ALA A 88 -10.85 4.54 -10.06
C ALA A 88 -11.13 4.13 -11.52
N ARG A 89 -12.29 3.52 -11.80
CA ARG A 89 -12.69 3.11 -13.17
C ARG A 89 -12.95 4.30 -14.09
N VAL A 90 -13.39 5.45 -13.57
CA VAL A 90 -13.52 6.67 -14.37
C VAL A 90 -12.15 7.25 -14.75
N ARG A 91 -11.17 7.21 -13.84
CA ARG A 91 -9.79 7.67 -14.13
C ARG A 91 -9.03 6.71 -15.04
N ASP A 92 -9.18 5.41 -14.83
CA ASP A 92 -8.59 4.35 -15.64
C ASP A 92 -9.71 3.41 -16.13
N PRO A 93 -10.22 3.62 -17.36
CA PRO A 93 -11.27 2.80 -17.93
C PRO A 93 -10.88 1.34 -18.18
N VAL A 94 -9.58 1.04 -18.27
CA VAL A 94 -9.05 -0.29 -18.59
C VAL A 94 -8.89 -1.10 -17.31
N TYR A 95 -8.12 -0.59 -16.34
CA TYR A 95 -7.76 -1.36 -15.14
C TYR A 95 -8.45 -0.86 -13.86
N GLY A 96 -8.93 0.39 -13.81
CA GLY A 96 -9.60 0.95 -12.63
C GLY A 96 -8.79 0.80 -11.33
N CYS A 97 -9.39 0.23 -10.29
CA CYS A 97 -8.70 -0.03 -9.03
C CYS A 97 -7.66 -1.15 -9.11
N VAL A 98 -7.70 -2.01 -10.15
CA VAL A 98 -6.74 -3.09 -10.34
C VAL A 98 -5.34 -2.55 -10.60
N ALA A 99 -5.21 -1.40 -11.28
CA ALA A 99 -3.92 -0.73 -11.47
C ALA A 99 -3.24 -0.40 -10.12
N SER A 100 -4.01 0.10 -9.15
CA SER A 100 -3.53 0.37 -7.80
C SER A 100 -3.08 -0.90 -7.09
N ILE A 101 -3.89 -1.98 -7.20
CA ILE A 101 -3.56 -3.28 -6.61
C ILE A 101 -2.23 -3.80 -7.18
N SER A 102 -2.08 -3.81 -8.50
CA SER A 102 -0.86 -4.28 -9.17
C SER A 102 0.37 -3.43 -8.82
N SER A 103 0.20 -2.12 -8.70
CA SER A 103 1.28 -1.21 -8.27
C SER A 103 1.74 -1.52 -6.84
N LEU A 104 0.79 -1.68 -5.91
CA LEU A 104 1.08 -2.02 -4.52
C LEU A 104 1.73 -3.41 -4.39
N GLN A 105 1.24 -4.40 -5.14
CA GLN A 105 1.85 -5.73 -5.16
C GLN A 105 3.29 -5.69 -5.66
N ARG A 106 3.58 -4.89 -6.69
CA ARG A 106 4.97 -4.68 -7.15
C ARG A 106 5.82 -4.05 -6.05
N GLN A 107 5.30 -3.04 -5.35
CA GLN A 107 6.02 -2.38 -4.27
C GLN A 107 6.33 -3.35 -3.11
N ILE A 108 5.36 -4.18 -2.72
CA ILE A 108 5.56 -5.22 -1.70
C ILE A 108 6.70 -6.17 -2.12
N ASN A 109 6.68 -6.65 -3.37
CA ASN A 109 7.72 -7.55 -3.87
C ASN A 109 9.10 -6.90 -3.89
N LEU A 110 9.19 -5.63 -4.31
CA LEU A 110 10.44 -4.88 -4.28
C LEU A 110 10.98 -4.72 -2.86
N LEU A 111 10.12 -4.34 -1.91
CA LEU A 111 10.50 -4.19 -0.51
C LEU A 111 10.91 -5.52 0.12
N HIS A 112 10.24 -6.62 -0.19
CA HIS A 112 10.65 -7.95 0.25
C HIS A 112 12.01 -8.36 -0.31
N ALA A 113 12.30 -8.05 -1.59
CA ALA A 113 13.61 -8.31 -2.18
C ALA A 113 14.72 -7.49 -1.52
N GLN A 114 14.48 -6.19 -1.27
CA GLN A 114 15.42 -5.32 -0.56
C GLN A 114 15.70 -5.82 0.86
N LEU A 115 14.66 -6.26 1.58
CA LEU A 115 14.81 -6.83 2.91
C LEU A 115 15.66 -8.12 2.88
N ALA A 116 15.41 -9.01 1.91
CA ALA A 116 16.18 -10.24 1.76
C ALA A 116 17.66 -9.97 1.46
N LEU A 117 17.96 -8.98 0.60
CA LEU A 117 19.33 -8.56 0.31
C LEU A 117 20.03 -8.00 1.56
N ALA A 118 19.38 -7.09 2.29
CA ALA A 118 19.94 -6.52 3.51
C ALA A 118 20.18 -7.60 4.59
N GLN A 119 19.28 -8.57 4.72
CA GLN A 119 19.46 -9.70 5.64
C GLN A 119 20.65 -10.59 5.23
N ALA A 120 20.81 -10.88 3.93
CA ALA A 120 21.94 -11.65 3.43
C ALA A 120 23.27 -10.91 3.68
N GLU A 121 23.30 -9.59 3.50
CA GLU A 121 24.48 -8.76 3.78
C GLU A 121 24.88 -8.81 5.26
N ILE A 122 23.92 -8.70 6.18
CA ILE A 122 24.19 -8.83 7.63
C ILE A 122 24.82 -10.19 7.95
N VAL A 123 24.27 -11.28 7.39
CA VAL A 123 24.82 -12.63 7.60
C VAL A 123 26.23 -12.76 7.04
N HIS A 124 26.48 -12.18 5.86
CA HIS A 124 27.80 -12.17 5.23
C HIS A 124 28.83 -11.47 6.12
N LEU A 125 28.51 -10.27 6.62
CA LEU A 125 29.39 -9.51 7.51
C LEU A 125 29.65 -10.24 8.83
N HIS A 126 28.63 -10.87 9.41
CA HIS A 126 28.81 -11.68 10.63
C HIS A 126 29.75 -12.86 10.41
N LEU A 127 29.63 -13.57 9.28
CA LEU A 127 30.51 -14.68 8.94
C LEU A 127 31.95 -14.21 8.69
N GLN A 128 32.13 -13.11 7.96
CA GLN A 128 33.43 -12.50 7.73
C GLN A 128 34.10 -12.10 9.05
N ASN A 129 33.36 -11.44 9.95
CA ASN A 129 33.86 -11.08 11.27
C ASN A 129 34.25 -12.32 12.09
N ALA A 130 33.40 -13.36 12.13
CA ALA A 130 33.70 -14.59 12.85
C ALA A 130 34.96 -15.29 12.33
N ALA A 131 35.16 -15.33 11.01
CA ALA A 131 36.36 -15.89 10.38
C ALA A 131 37.62 -15.09 10.78
N LEU A 132 37.55 -13.75 10.76
CA LEU A 132 38.66 -12.90 11.21
C LEU A 132 39.01 -13.14 12.68
N PHE A 133 38.02 -13.22 13.57
CA PHE A 133 38.26 -13.52 15.00
C PHE A 133 38.90 -14.89 15.22
N ALA A 134 38.47 -15.93 14.49
CA ALA A 134 39.05 -17.27 14.58
C ALA A 134 40.55 -17.30 14.19
N CYS A 135 40.96 -16.54 13.16
CA CYS A 135 42.37 -16.42 12.75
C CYS A 135 43.21 -15.62 13.76
N THR A 136 42.63 -14.66 14.48
CA THR A 136 43.37 -13.87 15.50
C THR A 136 43.54 -14.59 16.83
N SER A 137 42.70 -15.57 17.15
CA SER A 137 42.83 -16.37 18.39
C SER A 137 43.86 -17.50 18.27
N THR A 138 44.29 -17.86 17.06
CA THR A 138 45.28 -18.92 16.81
C THR A 138 46.73 -18.42 16.72
N VAL A 139 46.99 -17.11 16.88
CA VAL A 139 48.35 -16.57 17.10
C VAL A 139 48.82 -16.68 18.57
N ALA A 140 48.00 -17.23 19.47
CA ALA A 140 48.46 -17.72 20.77
C ALA A 140 48.59 -19.25 20.72
N MET A 141 49.83 -19.74 20.66
CA MET A 141 50.30 -21.14 20.62
C MET A 141 50.59 -21.70 19.22
N ALA A 142 51.65 -21.19 18.59
CA ALA A 142 52.52 -22.05 17.78
C ALA A 142 53.35 -22.93 18.72
N PRO A 143 53.30 -24.27 18.65
CA PRO A 143 54.32 -25.12 19.25
C PRO A 143 55.59 -25.04 18.39
N LEU A 144 56.73 -24.80 19.04
CA LEU A 144 58.05 -25.04 18.46
C LEU A 144 58.15 -26.50 17.97
N CYS A 145 58.74 -26.67 16.78
CA CYS A 145 59.35 -27.88 16.17
C CYS A 145 58.68 -29.25 16.41
N SER A 146 58.38 -30.03 15.37
CA SER A 146 59.40 -30.84 14.67
C SER A 146 58.83 -31.47 13.38
N ASP A 147 59.75 -31.82 12.48
CA ASP A 147 59.59 -32.33 11.11
C ASP A 147 58.48 -33.36 10.84
N ALA A 148 57.75 -33.16 9.74
CA ALA A 148 57.24 -34.24 8.90
C ALA A 148 56.95 -33.73 7.47
N THR A 149 57.66 -34.31 6.50
CA THR A 149 57.49 -34.17 5.06
C THR A 149 56.11 -34.64 4.59
N ALA A 150 55.36 -33.82 3.84
CA ALA A 150 54.51 -34.28 2.72
C ALA A 150 53.94 -33.11 1.90
N SER A 151 54.07 -33.27 0.59
CA SER A 151 53.66 -32.41 -0.51
C SER A 151 52.15 -32.17 -0.61
N ALA A 152 51.74 -30.93 -0.90
CA ALA A 152 50.52 -30.63 -1.67
C ALA A 152 50.55 -29.19 -2.26
N ASN A 153 51.11 -29.10 -3.46
CA ASN A 153 50.62 -28.31 -4.59
C ASN A 153 50.14 -26.86 -4.33
N THR A 154 51.09 -25.93 -4.35
CA THR A 154 50.83 -24.51 -4.64
C THR A 154 50.55 -24.34 -6.13
N SER A 155 49.27 -24.27 -6.49
CA SER A 155 48.84 -23.57 -7.70
C SER A 155 48.56 -22.12 -7.35
N GLN A 156 49.63 -21.34 -7.30
CA GLN A 156 49.57 -19.88 -7.32
C GLN A 156 49.12 -19.46 -8.72
N SER A 157 47.81 -19.25 -8.93
CA SER A 157 47.35 -18.46 -10.07
C SER A 157 47.25 -17.00 -9.64
N VAL A 158 48.35 -16.29 -9.87
CA VAL A 158 48.34 -14.85 -10.08
C VAL A 158 47.41 -14.55 -11.26
N ILE A 159 46.30 -13.88 -11.00
CA ILE A 159 45.52 -13.09 -11.97
C ILE A 159 45.20 -11.78 -11.25
N ASP A 160 46.14 -10.85 -11.34
CA ASP A 160 46.18 -9.76 -12.33
C ASP A 160 45.37 -8.56 -11.82
N SER A 161 46.12 -7.50 -11.53
CA SER A 161 45.63 -6.18 -11.21
C SER A 161 45.03 -5.54 -12.47
N GLY A 162 43.84 -5.99 -12.85
CA GLY A 162 43.00 -5.35 -13.85
C GLY A 162 41.99 -4.43 -13.16
N ASN A 163 42.22 -3.13 -13.27
CA ASN A 163 41.29 -2.03 -12.99
C ASN A 163 39.83 -2.35 -13.36
N ILE A 164 38.99 -2.64 -12.37
CA ILE A 164 37.53 -2.60 -12.50
C ILE A 164 37.00 -1.77 -11.33
N ASN A 165 37.00 -0.45 -11.54
CA ASN A 165 36.13 0.54 -10.90
C ASN A 165 35.31 0.01 -9.70
N GLU A 166 35.81 0.21 -8.48
CA GLU A 166 35.06 0.04 -7.21
C GLU A 166 33.77 0.89 -7.12
N LYS A 167 33.41 1.60 -8.19
CA LYS A 167 32.17 2.39 -8.31
C LYS A 167 31.03 1.64 -9.03
N THR A 168 31.20 0.39 -9.45
CA THR A 168 30.18 -0.29 -10.30
C THR A 168 29.40 -1.42 -9.62
N ILE A 169 29.80 -1.89 -8.42
CA ILE A 169 29.01 -2.89 -7.66
C ILE A 169 27.89 -2.27 -6.82
N PHE A 170 28.04 -1.01 -6.41
CA PHE A 170 27.02 -0.25 -5.68
C PHE A 170 26.12 0.62 -6.57
N SER A 171 26.32 0.60 -7.88
CA SER A 171 25.67 1.55 -8.80
C SER A 171 24.69 0.94 -9.79
N ILE A 172 24.45 -0.37 -9.74
CA ILE A 172 23.37 -1.00 -10.50
C ILE A 172 22.10 -0.99 -9.64
N ASP A 173 21.21 -0.06 -9.99
CA ASP A 173 19.85 0.18 -9.49
C ASP A 173 19.63 1.07 -8.25
N MET A 174 20.41 2.14 -8.15
CA MET A 174 19.89 3.46 -7.73
C MET A 174 19.37 4.26 -8.96
N LEU A 175 18.72 3.57 -9.92
CA LEU A 175 18.23 4.17 -11.17
C LEU A 175 16.92 3.50 -11.67
N LEU A 176 16.06 3.09 -10.73
CA LEU A 176 14.63 3.08 -11.00
C LEU A 176 14.11 4.50 -10.78
N ASP A 177 13.85 5.18 -11.90
CA ASP A 177 13.26 6.51 -12.05
C ASP A 177 12.67 7.12 -10.77
N HIS A 178 13.40 8.10 -10.22
CA HIS A 178 12.85 9.09 -9.29
C HIS A 178 12.03 10.18 -10.00
N ALA A 179 11.45 9.88 -11.16
CA ALA A 179 10.58 10.79 -11.89
C ALA A 179 9.15 10.25 -11.87
N ASN A 180 8.28 10.98 -11.18
CA ASN A 180 6.83 10.81 -11.13
C ASN A 180 6.26 9.90 -10.03
N ILE A 181 6.70 10.12 -8.77
CA ILE A 181 5.76 9.98 -7.65
C ILE A 181 4.87 11.21 -7.70
N GLY A 182 3.93 11.18 -8.66
CA GLY A 182 2.80 12.09 -8.67
C GLY A 182 2.16 12.08 -7.30
N LEU A 183 1.67 13.26 -6.90
CA LEU A 183 0.93 13.52 -5.68
C LEU A 183 0.12 12.28 -5.24
N PRO A 184 0.10 11.95 -3.94
CA PRO A 184 -0.60 10.79 -3.46
C PRO A 184 -1.99 10.73 -4.08
N MET A 185 -2.37 9.57 -4.63
CA MET A 185 -3.69 9.36 -5.26
C MET A 185 -4.88 9.66 -4.33
N TRP A 186 -4.62 9.91 -3.05
CA TRP A 186 -5.57 10.27 -2.00
C TRP A 186 -5.58 11.78 -1.66
N SER A 187 -4.80 12.61 -2.35
CA SER A 187 -4.91 14.07 -2.27
C SER A 187 -6.02 14.56 -3.19
N CYS A 188 -7.24 14.53 -2.67
CA CYS A 188 -8.36 15.38 -3.07
C CYS A 188 -8.99 15.93 -1.80
#